data_AF-A0A7S1LA70-F1
#
_entry.id   AF-A0A7S1LA70-F1
#
_cell.length_a   1.000
_cell.length_b   1.000
_cell.length_c   1.000
_cell.angle_alpha   90.00
_cell.angle_beta   90.00
_cell.angle_gamma   90.00
#
_symmetry.space_group_name_H-M   'P 1'
#
loop_
_entity.id
_entity.type
_entity.pdbx_description
1 polymer ?
#
loop_
_entity_poly.entity_id
_entity_poly.type
_entity_poly.pdbx_seq_one_letter_code
_entity_poly.pdbx_strand_id
1 'polypeptide(L)'
;AWVARPVPLPLKRLLLTVVHKRLLALDARHLVLASRIVDEGAPVSGHLRQTGALVMEPLAWWRRWMEHAMSSCRHAGWGRCREALREVQEWRSSAKSRGARTALAQQVLEEVIVHRLLNSSTDVPLEVLLSVHNAAEGAEVLKEVTGKLEFKVRRCLQEDGSRLPLATAVAVGNGETPVCCSPGGVLWAAVVGTIARSLKTQREVDFFCRCHPSPALYDAVAQQADEGWCSLELQL
;
A
#
# COMPACT_ATOMS: atom_id res chain seq x y z
N ALA A 1 -4.23 -17.01 31.91
CA ALA A 1 -3.43 -16.18 31.00
C ALA A 1 -2.07 -16.82 30.81
N TRP A 2 -1.69 -17.18 29.58
CA TRP A 2 -0.33 -17.62 29.30
C TRP A 2 0.57 -16.39 29.33
N VAL A 3 1.35 -16.24 30.39
CA VAL A 3 2.39 -15.20 30.46
C VAL A 3 3.44 -15.57 29.42
N ALA A 4 3.50 -14.82 28.32
CA ALA A 4 4.55 -14.99 27.32
C ALA A 4 5.90 -14.82 28.02
N ARG A 5 6.65 -15.91 28.16
CA ARG A 5 8.00 -15.84 28.74
C ARG A 5 8.87 -15.03 27.77
N PRO A 6 9.66 -14.07 28.27
CA PRO A 6 10.54 -13.28 27.41
C PRO A 6 11.51 -14.19 26.67
N VAL A 7 11.73 -13.90 25.38
CA VAL A 7 12.66 -14.69 24.55
C VAL A 7 14.06 -14.64 25.17
N PRO A 8 14.71 -15.80 25.40
CA PRO A 8 16.06 -15.86 25.97
C PRO A 8 17.08 -15.00 25.22
N LEU A 9 17.95 -14.31 25.96
CA LEU A 9 18.99 -13.43 25.41
C LEU A 9 19.88 -14.13 24.34
N PRO A 10 20.32 -15.40 24.51
CA PRO A 10 21.11 -16.08 23.48
C PRO A 10 20.35 -16.24 22.15
N LEU A 11 19.05 -16.54 22.21
CA LEU A 11 18.20 -16.65 21.02
C LEU A 11 18.03 -15.29 20.35
N LYS A 12 17.86 -14.21 21.13
CA LYS A 12 17.84 -12.84 20.58
C LYS A 12 19.16 -12.53 19.84
N ARG A 13 20.32 -12.87 20.41
CA ARG A 13 21.63 -12.65 19.75
C ARG A 13 21.78 -13.43 18.45
N LEU A 14 21.36 -14.69 18.43
CA LEU A 14 21.36 -15.51 17.20
C LEU A 14 20.46 -14.88 16.14
N LEU A 15 19.25 -14.45 16.51
CA LEU A 15 18.33 -13.76 15.61
C LEU A 15 18.95 -12.46 15.06
N LEU A 16 19.52 -11.60 15.91
CA LEU A 16 20.21 -10.38 15.49
C LEU A 16 21.33 -10.69 14.47
N THR A 17 22.09 -11.77 14.70
CA THR A 17 23.16 -12.22 13.79
C THR A 17 22.62 -12.69 12.45
N VAL A 18 21.53 -13.47 12.47
CA VAL A 18 20.87 -13.96 11.25
C VAL A 18 20.29 -12.78 10.46
N VAL A 19 19.58 -11.87 11.11
CA VAL A 19 19.04 -10.67 10.46
C VAL A 19 20.16 -9.84 9.87
N HIS A 20 21.26 -9.60 10.60
CA HIS A 20 22.38 -8.84 10.05
C HIS A 20 22.98 -9.49 8.78
N LYS A 21 23.15 -10.81 8.77
CA LYS A 21 23.74 -11.55 7.65
C LYS A 21 22.79 -11.75 6.47
N ARG A 22 21.48 -11.83 6.72
CA ARG A 22 20.46 -12.23 5.74
C ARG A 22 19.39 -11.17 5.50
N LEU A 23 19.53 -9.96 6.04
CA LEU A 23 18.49 -8.91 6.06
C LEU A 23 17.75 -8.80 4.73
N LEU A 24 18.50 -8.62 3.64
CA LEU A 24 17.94 -8.35 2.31
C LEU A 24 17.24 -9.56 1.68
N ALA A 25 17.54 -10.78 2.15
CA ALA A 25 16.93 -12.03 1.72
C ALA A 25 15.69 -12.41 2.55
N LEU A 26 15.43 -11.71 3.67
CA LEU A 26 14.21 -11.89 4.43
C LEU A 26 13.01 -11.29 3.69
N ASP A 27 11.86 -11.94 3.78
CA ASP A 27 10.58 -11.32 3.43
C ASP A 27 10.09 -10.41 4.58
N ALA A 28 8.97 -9.71 4.36
CA ALA A 28 8.45 -8.78 5.35
C ALA A 28 7.93 -9.50 6.61
N ARG A 29 7.36 -10.70 6.46
CA ARG A 29 6.86 -11.53 7.57
C ARG A 29 7.95 -11.87 8.56
N HIS A 30 9.07 -12.39 8.06
CA HIS A 30 10.23 -12.74 8.88
C HIS A 30 10.83 -11.51 9.54
N LEU A 31 10.82 -10.35 8.86
CA LEU A 31 11.32 -9.10 9.43
C LEU A 31 10.40 -8.53 10.53
N VAL A 32 9.07 -8.65 10.39
CA VAL A 32 8.10 -8.33 11.46
C VAL A 32 8.33 -9.23 12.67
N LEU A 33 8.43 -10.54 12.47
CA LEU A 33 8.69 -11.49 13.57
C LEU A 33 10.00 -11.16 14.29
N ALA A 34 11.06 -10.89 13.55
CA ALA A 34 12.34 -10.52 14.12
C ALA A 34 12.26 -9.20 14.92
N SER A 35 11.54 -8.21 14.39
CA SER A 35 11.33 -6.91 15.05
C SER A 35 10.58 -7.09 16.38
N ARG A 36 9.52 -7.91 16.38
CA ARG A 36 8.75 -8.23 17.59
C ARG A 36 9.58 -8.91 18.67
N ILE A 37 10.40 -9.89 18.30
CA ILE A 37 11.27 -10.61 19.26
C ILE A 37 12.27 -9.65 19.91
N VAL A 38 12.80 -8.69 19.15
CA VAL A 38 13.71 -7.67 19.70
C VAL A 38 12.97 -6.71 20.62
N ASP A 39 11.77 -6.25 20.22
CA ASP A 39 10.92 -5.30 20.98
C ASP A 39 10.38 -5.89 22.30
N GLU A 40 10.03 -7.18 22.33
CA GLU A 40 9.44 -7.88 23.48
C GLU A 40 10.46 -8.22 24.61
N GLY A 41 11.54 -7.46 24.82
CA GLY A 41 12.36 -7.70 26.02
C GLY A 41 13.36 -6.63 26.43
N ALA A 42 14.04 -6.90 27.54
CA ALA A 42 15.01 -6.00 28.16
C ALA A 42 16.05 -5.52 27.15
N PRO A 43 16.46 -4.23 27.21
CA PRO A 43 17.35 -3.63 26.23
C PRO A 43 18.63 -4.44 26.10
N VAL A 44 18.88 -4.97 24.90
CA VAL A 44 20.10 -5.73 24.57
C VAL A 44 21.35 -4.82 24.58
N SER A 45 21.12 -3.50 24.69
CA SER A 45 22.07 -2.40 24.60
C SER A 45 23.17 -2.41 25.66
N GLY A 46 22.96 -3.04 26.81
CA GLY A 46 23.97 -3.10 27.88
C GLY A 46 25.11 -4.09 27.61
N HIS A 47 24.82 -5.24 26.99
CA HIS A 47 25.79 -6.34 26.83
C HIS A 47 26.42 -6.40 25.43
N LEU A 48 25.72 -5.95 24.38
CA LEU A 48 26.27 -6.03 23.01
C LEU A 48 27.27 -4.92 22.68
N ARG A 49 27.23 -3.78 23.40
CA ARG A 49 28.29 -2.75 23.35
C ARG A 49 29.66 -3.29 23.78
N GLN A 50 29.70 -4.28 24.68
CA GLN A 50 30.95 -4.90 25.14
C GLN A 50 31.59 -5.84 24.11
N THR A 51 30.82 -6.33 23.12
CA THR A 51 31.31 -7.28 22.12
C THR A 51 31.77 -6.64 20.81
N GLY A 52 31.75 -5.30 20.69
CA GLY A 52 32.14 -4.59 19.46
C GLY A 52 31.24 -4.81 18.24
N ALA A 53 30.19 -5.62 18.36
CA ALA A 53 29.23 -5.87 17.29
C ALA A 53 28.25 -4.69 17.15
N LEU A 54 28.23 -4.04 15.99
CA LEU A 54 27.21 -3.07 15.61
C LEU A 54 25.85 -3.78 15.48
N VAL A 55 25.07 -3.76 16.55
CA VAL A 55 23.69 -4.23 16.54
C VAL A 55 22.84 -3.15 15.90
N MET A 56 22.46 -3.34 14.63
CA MET A 56 21.45 -2.49 14.03
C MET A 56 20.14 -2.68 14.79
N GLU A 57 19.48 -1.59 15.13
CA GLU A 57 18.14 -1.61 15.73
C GLU A 57 17.07 -1.96 14.67
N PRO A 58 15.89 -2.46 15.08
CA PRO A 58 14.83 -2.84 14.14
C PRO A 58 14.48 -1.76 13.11
N LEU A 59 14.44 -0.48 13.50
CA LEU A 59 14.21 0.62 12.56
C LEU A 59 15.30 0.71 11.48
N ALA A 60 16.57 0.51 11.84
CA ALA A 60 17.67 0.48 10.88
C ALA A 60 17.56 -0.72 9.92
N TRP A 61 17.05 -1.87 10.39
CA TRP A 61 16.77 -3.02 9.53
C TRP A 61 15.75 -2.67 8.47
N TRP A 62 14.61 -2.13 8.89
CA TRP A 62 13.53 -1.74 7.99
C TRP A 62 13.98 -0.67 7.01
N ARG A 63 14.75 0.34 7.45
CA ARG A 63 15.27 1.37 6.55
C ARG A 63 16.14 0.79 5.44
N ARG A 64 17.09 -0.10 5.78
CA ARG A 64 18.00 -0.73 4.81
C ARG A 64 17.27 -1.75 3.92
N TRP A 65 16.31 -2.49 4.49
CA TRP A 65 15.49 -3.43 3.74
C TRP A 65 14.60 -2.73 2.73
N MET A 66 13.90 -1.65 3.13
CA MET A 66 13.04 -0.86 2.24
C MET A 66 13.84 -0.16 1.16
N GLU A 67 15.03 0.36 1.47
CA GLU A 67 15.92 0.94 0.46
C GLU A 67 16.26 -0.06 -0.64
N HIS A 68 16.61 -1.30 -0.26
CA HIS A 68 16.85 -2.37 -1.22
C HIS A 68 15.58 -2.80 -1.97
N ALA A 69 14.43 -2.90 -1.30
CA ALA A 69 13.17 -3.23 -1.94
C ALA A 69 12.81 -2.18 -3.01
N MET A 70 12.95 -0.89 -2.70
CA MET A 70 12.69 0.20 -3.63
C MET A 70 13.72 0.29 -4.75
N SER A 71 15.01 0.01 -4.50
CA SER A 71 16.01 0.02 -5.58
C SER A 71 15.77 -1.09 -6.61
N SER A 72 15.19 -2.21 -6.18
CA SER A 72 14.82 -3.34 -7.05
C SER A 72 13.47 -3.20 -7.75
N CYS A 73 12.63 -2.21 -7.40
CA CYS A 73 11.22 -2.17 -7.82
C CYS A 73 11.03 -2.03 -9.34
N ARG A 74 12.00 -1.46 -10.06
CA ARG A 74 11.96 -1.33 -11.53
C ARG A 74 12.06 -2.67 -12.24
N HIS A 75 12.69 -3.68 -11.61
CA HIS A 75 12.91 -4.99 -12.21
C HIS A 75 12.02 -6.07 -11.60
N ALA A 76 11.83 -6.05 -10.27
CA ALA A 76 11.06 -7.04 -9.54
C ALA A 76 9.61 -6.60 -9.26
N GLY A 77 9.23 -5.39 -9.66
CA GLY A 77 7.95 -4.79 -9.33
C GLY A 77 7.84 -4.38 -7.85
N TRP A 78 6.63 -4.01 -7.44
CA TRP A 78 6.34 -3.44 -6.11
C TRP A 78 5.89 -4.48 -5.07
N GLY A 79 6.08 -5.77 -5.36
CA GLY A 79 5.60 -6.87 -4.51
C GLY A 79 6.10 -6.77 -3.07
N ARG A 80 7.41 -6.55 -2.88
CA ARG A 80 8.03 -6.41 -1.55
C ARG A 80 7.49 -5.22 -0.76
N CYS A 81 7.27 -4.09 -1.43
CA CYS A 81 6.71 -2.90 -0.78
C CYS A 81 5.25 -3.12 -0.34
N ARG A 82 4.43 -3.78 -1.18
CA ARG A 82 3.05 -4.16 -0.82
C ARG A 82 3.03 -5.14 0.34
N GLU A 83 3.91 -6.13 0.32
CA GLU A 83 4.03 -7.09 1.40
C GLU A 83 4.42 -6.41 2.72
N ALA A 84 5.44 -5.55 2.70
CA ALA A 84 5.85 -4.77 3.87
C ALA A 84 4.71 -3.94 4.45
N LEU A 85 3.99 -3.22 3.59
CA LEU A 85 2.86 -2.41 4.01
C LEU A 85 1.76 -3.27 4.67
N ARG A 86 1.38 -4.39 4.05
CA ARG A 86 0.36 -5.31 4.57
C ARG A 86 0.78 -5.91 5.92
N GLU A 87 1.99 -6.46 6.00
CA GLU A 87 2.47 -7.18 7.20
C GLU A 87 2.63 -6.24 8.40
N VAL A 88 3.13 -5.02 8.18
CA VAL A 88 3.28 -4.04 9.27
C VAL A 88 1.93 -3.46 9.70
N GLN A 89 1.00 -3.24 8.77
CA GLN A 89 -0.36 -2.82 9.10
C GLN A 89 -1.11 -3.90 9.91
N GLU A 90 -0.95 -5.17 9.54
CA GLU A 90 -1.53 -6.30 10.26
C GLU A 90 -0.91 -6.43 11.67
N TRP A 91 0.41 -6.26 11.79
CA TRP A 91 1.10 -6.22 13.07
C TRP A 91 0.58 -5.07 13.95
N ARG A 92 0.47 -3.85 13.41
CA ARG A 92 -0.07 -2.69 14.15
C ARG A 92 -1.48 -2.95 14.65
N SER A 93 -2.36 -3.42 13.76
CA SER A 93 -3.77 -3.70 14.08
C SER A 93 -3.89 -4.78 15.16
N SER A 94 -3.09 -5.84 15.06
CA SER A 94 -3.04 -6.93 16.04
C SER A 94 -2.48 -6.48 17.40
N ALA A 95 -1.53 -5.56 17.42
CA ALA A 95 -0.99 -5.00 18.66
C ALA A 95 -2.01 -4.07 19.34
N LYS A 96 -2.73 -3.26 18.55
CA LYS A 96 -3.80 -2.36 19.04
C LYS A 96 -4.95 -3.13 19.67
N SER A 97 -5.42 -4.22 19.04
CA SER A 97 -6.50 -5.05 19.58
C SER A 97 -6.11 -5.78 20.87
N ARG A 98 -4.82 -6.03 21.10
CA ARG A 98 -4.29 -6.68 22.30
C ARG A 98 -3.85 -5.72 23.40
N GLY A 99 -4.02 -4.40 23.22
CA GLY A 99 -3.51 -3.38 24.14
C GLY A 99 -1.99 -3.41 24.32
N ALA A 100 -1.26 -3.99 23.36
CA ALA A 100 0.19 -4.10 23.40
C ALA A 100 0.85 -2.81 22.89
N ARG A 101 2.14 -2.65 23.20
CA ARG A 101 2.94 -1.52 22.73
C ARG A 101 2.97 -1.52 21.19
N THR A 102 2.39 -0.49 20.56
CA THR A 102 2.33 -0.35 19.09
C THR A 102 3.45 0.53 18.53
N ALA A 103 4.30 1.12 19.39
CA ALA A 103 5.23 2.17 19.02
C ALA A 103 6.16 1.77 17.88
N LEU A 104 6.79 0.59 17.93
CA LEU A 104 7.70 0.16 16.88
C LEU A 104 6.97 -0.13 15.55
N ALA A 105 5.82 -0.82 15.59
CA ALA A 105 5.02 -1.09 14.40
C ALA A 105 4.57 0.21 13.72
N GLN A 106 4.16 1.20 14.52
CA GLN A 106 3.77 2.53 14.04
C GLN A 106 4.97 3.27 13.42
N GLN A 107 6.12 3.29 14.09
CA GLN A 107 7.34 3.92 13.57
C GLN A 107 7.81 3.29 12.26
N VAL A 108 7.78 1.95 12.17
CA VAL A 108 8.11 1.25 10.91
C VAL A 108 7.14 1.64 9.81
N LEU A 109 5.84 1.64 10.10
CA LEU A 109 4.82 1.97 9.10
C LEU A 109 4.97 3.42 8.62
N GLU A 110 4.98 4.39 9.51
CA GLU A 110 4.94 5.80 9.15
C GLU A 110 6.32 6.34 8.73
N GLU A 111 7.34 6.16 9.56
CA GLU A 111 8.66 6.77 9.33
C GLU A 111 9.47 6.03 8.26
N VAL A 112 9.21 4.74 8.05
CA VAL A 112 10.00 3.93 7.10
C VAL A 112 9.20 3.62 5.85
N ILE A 113 8.05 2.98 5.95
CA ILE A 113 7.33 2.49 4.77
C ILE A 113 6.63 3.64 4.05
N VAL A 114 5.72 4.34 4.74
CA VAL A 114 4.91 5.42 4.16
C VAL A 114 5.80 6.55 3.69
N HIS A 115 6.69 7.06 4.56
CA HIS A 115 7.59 8.15 4.20
C HIS A 115 8.45 7.83 2.96
N ARG A 116 9.01 6.62 2.86
CA ARG A 116 9.83 6.24 1.70
C ARG A 116 9.01 6.06 0.42
N LEU A 117 7.80 5.50 0.52
CA LEU A 117 6.92 5.36 -0.64
C LEU A 117 6.50 6.73 -1.16
N LEU A 118 6.15 7.67 -0.28
CA LEU A 118 5.76 9.02 -0.72
C LEU A 118 6.93 9.81 -1.30
N ASN A 119 8.12 9.69 -0.72
CA ASN A 119 9.32 10.39 -1.19
C ASN A 119 10.13 9.59 -2.23
N SER A 120 9.55 8.53 -2.80
CA SER A 120 10.19 7.75 -3.85
C SER A 120 10.41 8.60 -5.10
N SER A 121 11.62 8.55 -5.67
CA SER A 121 11.93 9.11 -6.99
C SER A 121 11.39 8.26 -8.15
N THR A 122 11.02 7.01 -7.87
CA THR A 122 10.39 6.11 -8.84
C THR A 122 8.87 6.20 -8.71
N ASP A 123 8.17 6.22 -9.84
CA ASP A 123 6.72 6.33 -9.91
C ASP A 123 6.02 5.15 -9.22
N VAL A 124 5.41 5.41 -8.06
CA VAL A 124 4.76 4.41 -7.20
C VAL A 124 3.38 4.06 -7.78
N PRO A 125 3.05 2.78 -8.03
CA PRO A 125 1.77 2.37 -8.60
C PRO A 125 0.58 2.85 -7.78
N LEU A 126 -0.53 3.06 -8.47
CA LEU A 126 -1.75 3.60 -7.88
C LEU A 126 -2.27 2.70 -6.76
N GLU A 127 -2.19 1.38 -6.93
CA GLU A 127 -2.63 0.37 -5.95
C GLU A 127 -1.81 0.43 -4.66
N VAL A 128 -0.51 0.75 -4.79
CA VAL A 128 0.38 0.93 -3.64
C VAL A 128 0.01 2.22 -2.90
N LEU A 129 -0.23 3.32 -3.62
CA LEU A 129 -0.64 4.58 -3.00
C LEU A 129 -2.01 4.47 -2.31
N LEU A 130 -2.97 3.75 -2.89
CA LEU A 130 -4.26 3.46 -2.24
C LEU A 130 -4.07 2.66 -0.95
N SER A 131 -3.19 1.67 -0.98
CA SER A 131 -2.87 0.89 0.22
C SER A 131 -2.19 1.76 1.29
N VAL A 132 -1.32 2.71 0.88
CA VAL A 132 -0.68 3.66 1.80
C VAL A 132 -1.72 4.57 2.44
N HIS A 133 -2.66 5.10 1.65
CA HIS A 133 -3.75 5.93 2.17
C HIS A 133 -4.56 5.18 3.24
N ASN A 134 -4.92 3.92 2.97
CA ASN A 134 -5.70 3.10 3.88
C ASN A 134 -4.95 2.72 5.17
N ALA A 135 -3.61 2.78 5.17
CA ALA A 135 -2.78 2.46 6.33
C ALA A 135 -2.41 3.69 7.18
N ALA A 136 -2.37 4.87 6.57
CA ALA A 136 -1.96 6.12 7.22
C ALA A 136 -2.99 6.63 8.25
N GLU A 137 -2.50 7.20 9.35
CA GLU A 137 -3.36 7.79 10.41
C GLU A 137 -3.15 9.32 10.56
N GLY A 138 -2.09 9.89 9.96
CA GLY A 138 -1.78 11.32 10.03
C GLY A 138 -2.45 12.16 8.95
N ALA A 139 -3.09 13.27 9.33
CA ALA A 139 -3.80 14.17 8.41
C ALA A 139 -2.90 14.73 7.29
N GLU A 140 -1.66 15.14 7.62
CA GLU A 140 -0.70 15.64 6.62
C GLU A 140 -0.27 14.54 5.63
N VAL A 141 -0.05 13.33 6.13
CA VAL A 141 0.28 12.16 5.31
C VAL A 141 -0.89 11.83 4.37
N LEU A 142 -2.11 11.79 4.90
CA LEU A 142 -3.32 11.53 4.10
C LEU A 142 -3.47 12.59 3.00
N LYS A 143 -3.29 13.86 3.32
CA LYS A 143 -3.33 14.97 2.35
C LYS A 143 -2.26 14.80 1.25
N GLU A 144 -1.03 14.44 1.62
CA GLU A 144 0.05 14.19 0.66
C GLU A 144 -0.26 13.00 -0.26
N VAL A 145 -0.72 11.89 0.32
CA VAL A 145 -1.07 10.69 -0.45
C VAL A 145 -2.24 10.97 -1.39
N THR A 146 -3.27 11.66 -0.93
CA THR A 146 -4.42 12.06 -1.76
C THR A 146 -3.98 12.95 -2.92
N GLY A 147 -3.11 13.93 -2.68
CA GLY A 147 -2.56 14.76 -3.76
C GLY A 147 -1.81 13.94 -4.81
N LYS A 148 -1.00 12.94 -4.39
CA LYS A 148 -0.30 12.03 -5.31
C LYS A 148 -1.26 11.11 -6.06
N LEU A 149 -2.30 10.60 -5.39
CA LEU A 149 -3.36 9.79 -6.01
C LEU A 149 -4.10 10.60 -7.07
N GLU A 150 -4.54 11.82 -6.76
CA GLU A 150 -5.23 12.70 -7.70
C GLU A 150 -4.36 13.02 -8.91
N PHE A 151 -3.09 13.37 -8.69
CA PHE A 151 -2.14 13.64 -9.77
C PHE A 151 -1.98 12.42 -10.68
N LYS A 152 -1.83 11.23 -10.08
CA LYS A 152 -1.63 9.99 -10.84
C LYS A 152 -2.87 9.58 -11.61
N VAL A 153 -4.05 9.67 -11.00
CA VAL A 153 -5.34 9.42 -11.67
C VAL A 153 -5.50 10.39 -12.84
N ARG A 154 -5.27 11.69 -12.65
CA ARG A 154 -5.31 12.67 -13.76
C ARG A 154 -4.39 12.29 -14.90
N ARG A 155 -3.15 11.91 -14.60
CA ARG A 155 -2.17 11.50 -15.63
C ARG A 155 -2.64 10.26 -16.38
N CYS A 156 -3.14 9.24 -15.69
CA CYS A 156 -3.69 8.03 -16.33
C CYS A 156 -4.94 8.30 -17.18
N LEU A 157 -5.73 9.32 -16.84
CA LEU A 157 -6.89 9.73 -17.63
C LEU A 157 -6.51 10.57 -18.85
N GLN A 158 -5.35 11.25 -18.84
CA GLN A 158 -4.87 12.12 -19.92
C GLN A 158 -3.98 11.42 -20.95
N GLU A 159 -3.22 10.39 -20.55
CA GLU A 159 -2.27 9.70 -21.43
C GLU A 159 -2.87 8.44 -22.06
N ASP A 160 -2.89 8.35 -23.40
CA ASP A 160 -3.40 7.18 -24.15
C ASP A 160 -2.64 5.86 -23.86
N GLY A 161 -1.49 5.92 -23.20
CA GLY A 161 -0.60 4.78 -22.94
C GLY A 161 -0.68 4.14 -21.54
N SER A 162 -1.25 4.82 -20.53
CA SER A 162 -1.42 4.23 -19.18
C SER A 162 -2.88 4.29 -18.73
N ARG A 163 -3.68 3.37 -19.26
CA ARG A 163 -5.12 3.30 -18.92
C ARG A 163 -5.30 2.94 -17.45
N LEU A 164 -6.13 3.72 -16.77
CA LEU A 164 -6.63 3.38 -15.44
C LEU A 164 -7.39 2.03 -15.54
N PRO A 165 -7.04 1.00 -14.74
CA PRO A 165 -7.76 -0.27 -14.77
C PRO A 165 -9.25 -0.06 -14.52
N LEU A 166 -10.12 -0.83 -15.21
CA LEU A 166 -11.57 -0.62 -15.15
C LEU A 166 -12.11 -0.64 -13.72
N ALA A 167 -11.69 -1.60 -12.88
CA ALA A 167 -12.08 -1.67 -11.48
C ALA A 167 -11.73 -0.37 -10.71
N THR A 168 -10.54 0.16 -10.95
CA THR A 168 -10.09 1.39 -10.28
C THR A 168 -10.82 2.61 -10.83
N ALA A 169 -11.11 2.66 -12.13
CA ALA A 169 -11.92 3.73 -12.72
C ALA A 169 -13.34 3.75 -12.14
N VAL A 170 -13.97 2.58 -11.97
CA VAL A 170 -15.27 2.47 -11.32
C VAL A 170 -15.19 2.89 -9.86
N ALA A 171 -14.20 2.41 -9.10
CA ALA A 171 -14.03 2.82 -7.70
C ALA A 171 -13.82 4.33 -7.54
N VAL A 172 -13.05 4.96 -8.44
CA VAL A 172 -12.90 6.42 -8.47
C VAL A 172 -14.25 7.08 -8.78
N GLY A 173 -14.97 6.63 -9.81
CA GLY A 173 -16.28 7.17 -10.19
C GLY A 173 -17.37 6.99 -9.12
N ASN A 174 -17.31 5.93 -8.34
CA ASN A 174 -18.23 5.69 -7.22
C ASN A 174 -17.88 6.52 -5.97
N GLY A 175 -16.74 7.21 -5.95
CA GLY A 175 -16.25 7.90 -4.76
C GLY A 175 -15.75 6.96 -3.66
N GLU A 176 -15.39 5.72 -4.02
CA GLU A 176 -14.84 4.72 -3.09
C GLU A 176 -13.34 4.91 -2.83
N THR A 177 -12.71 5.79 -3.63
CA THR A 177 -11.31 6.15 -3.45
C THR A 177 -11.16 7.54 -2.83
N PRO A 178 -9.99 7.88 -2.28
CA PRO A 178 -9.71 9.22 -1.76
C PRO A 178 -9.71 10.33 -2.82
N VAL A 179 -9.72 9.97 -4.10
CA VAL A 179 -9.74 10.91 -5.23
C VAL A 179 -11.18 11.36 -5.44
N CYS A 180 -11.43 12.65 -5.22
CA CYS A 180 -12.77 13.22 -5.37
C CYS A 180 -13.21 13.17 -6.84
N CYS A 181 -14.25 12.39 -7.12
CA CYS A 181 -14.90 12.30 -8.43
C CYS A 181 -16.41 12.40 -8.22
N SER A 182 -16.97 13.59 -8.39
CA SER A 182 -18.41 13.84 -8.30
C SER A 182 -19.00 14.11 -9.69
N PRO A 183 -20.29 13.80 -9.92
CA PRO A 183 -20.98 14.18 -11.15
C PRO A 183 -20.81 15.67 -11.47
N GLY A 184 -20.40 15.98 -12.70
CA GLY A 184 -20.11 17.36 -13.14
C GLY A 184 -18.76 17.92 -12.67
N GLY A 185 -18.00 17.17 -11.88
CA GLY A 185 -16.65 17.55 -11.45
C GLY A 185 -15.58 17.39 -12.55
N VAL A 186 -14.39 17.94 -12.31
CA VAL A 186 -13.28 17.98 -13.28
C VAL A 186 -12.87 16.59 -13.76
N LEU A 187 -12.87 15.58 -12.88
CA LEU A 187 -12.46 14.21 -13.22
C LEU A 187 -13.59 13.38 -13.83
N TRP A 188 -14.84 13.79 -13.64
CA TRP A 188 -16.01 12.97 -13.95
C TRP A 188 -16.04 12.52 -15.41
N ALA A 189 -16.03 13.48 -16.34
CA ALA A 189 -16.11 13.19 -17.77
C ALA A 189 -14.95 12.32 -18.26
N ALA A 190 -13.75 12.49 -17.69
CA ALA A 190 -12.58 11.70 -18.05
C ALA A 190 -12.66 10.27 -17.52
N VAL A 191 -13.16 10.07 -16.29
CA VAL A 191 -13.40 8.75 -15.71
C VAL A 191 -14.48 8.00 -16.49
N VAL A 192 -15.63 8.64 -16.74
CA VAL A 192 -16.73 8.05 -17.53
C VAL A 192 -16.25 7.68 -18.93
N GLY A 193 -15.54 8.58 -19.61
CA GLY A 193 -14.98 8.30 -20.93
C GLY A 193 -13.96 7.17 -20.94
N THR A 194 -13.16 7.02 -19.88
CA THR A 194 -12.22 5.91 -19.73
C THR A 194 -12.95 4.58 -19.55
N ILE A 195 -13.99 4.54 -18.73
CA ILE A 195 -14.82 3.34 -18.52
C ILE A 195 -15.52 2.96 -19.84
N ALA A 196 -16.22 3.89 -20.47
CA ALA A 196 -16.91 3.66 -21.74
C ALA A 196 -15.96 3.13 -22.83
N ARG A 197 -14.74 3.69 -22.89
CA ARG A 197 -13.69 3.19 -23.80
C ARG A 197 -13.24 1.77 -23.43
N SER A 198 -13.05 1.45 -22.14
CA SER A 198 -12.70 0.09 -21.71
C SER A 198 -13.77 -0.91 -22.12
N LEU A 199 -15.04 -0.59 -21.86
CA LEU A 199 -16.19 -1.41 -22.26
C LEU A 199 -16.22 -1.68 -23.76
N LYS A 200 -16.05 -0.62 -24.57
CA LYS A 200 -16.05 -0.73 -26.04
C LYS A 200 -14.87 -1.53 -26.59
N THR A 201 -13.69 -1.39 -26.00
CA THR A 201 -12.45 -1.97 -26.55
C THR A 201 -12.11 -3.35 -25.99
N GLN A 202 -12.47 -3.63 -24.74
CA GLN A 202 -12.12 -4.86 -24.02
C GLN A 202 -13.34 -5.77 -23.77
N ARG A 203 -14.56 -5.30 -24.10
CA ARG A 203 -15.82 -6.05 -23.91
C ARG A 203 -16.05 -6.50 -22.47
N GLU A 204 -15.73 -5.64 -21.51
CA GLU A 204 -15.75 -5.93 -20.07
C GLU A 204 -17.09 -5.56 -19.39
N VAL A 205 -18.22 -5.67 -20.07
CA VAL A 205 -19.54 -5.24 -19.55
C VAL A 205 -19.91 -6.02 -18.28
N ASP A 206 -19.77 -7.35 -18.29
CA ASP A 206 -19.99 -8.20 -17.12
C ASP A 206 -19.13 -7.78 -15.91
N PHE A 207 -17.87 -7.42 -16.17
CA PHE A 207 -16.95 -7.01 -15.12
C PHE A 207 -17.34 -5.65 -14.54
N PHE A 208 -17.71 -4.69 -15.40
CA PHE A 208 -18.24 -3.40 -14.97
C PHE A 208 -19.48 -3.57 -14.08
N CYS A 209 -20.44 -4.40 -14.48
CA CYS A 209 -21.64 -4.67 -13.67
C CYS A 209 -21.27 -5.31 -12.31
N ARG A 210 -20.28 -6.23 -12.28
CA ARG A 210 -19.76 -6.82 -11.03
C ARG A 210 -18.99 -5.82 -10.15
N CYS A 211 -18.54 -4.70 -10.71
CA CYS A 211 -17.96 -3.60 -9.95
C CYS A 211 -19.04 -2.72 -9.28
N HIS A 212 -20.33 -3.00 -9.45
CA HIS A 212 -21.44 -2.30 -8.80
C HIS A 212 -21.37 -0.77 -9.00
N PRO A 213 -21.43 -0.27 -10.25
CA PRO A 213 -21.39 1.16 -10.51
C PRO A 213 -22.59 1.85 -9.84
N SER A 214 -22.37 3.02 -9.27
CA SER A 214 -23.46 3.85 -8.77
C SER A 214 -24.43 4.22 -9.91
N PRO A 215 -25.72 4.47 -9.62
CA PRO A 215 -26.70 4.83 -10.66
C PRO A 215 -26.23 6.01 -11.53
N ALA A 216 -25.67 7.05 -10.92
CA ALA A 216 -25.15 8.21 -11.64
C ALA A 216 -23.98 7.85 -12.57
N LEU A 217 -23.08 6.95 -12.15
CA LEU A 217 -21.96 6.51 -12.97
C LEU A 217 -22.44 5.62 -14.11
N TYR A 218 -23.33 4.68 -13.80
CA TYR A 218 -23.93 3.79 -14.79
C TYR A 218 -24.66 4.59 -15.88
N ASP A 219 -25.51 5.54 -15.51
CA ASP A 219 -26.25 6.38 -16.46
C ASP A 219 -25.31 7.20 -17.33
N ALA A 220 -24.27 7.81 -16.74
CA ALA A 220 -23.30 8.60 -17.48
C ALA A 220 -22.48 7.74 -18.47
N VAL A 221 -22.08 6.52 -18.05
CA VAL A 221 -21.37 5.57 -18.93
C VAL A 221 -22.28 5.09 -20.05
N ALA A 222 -23.55 4.78 -19.75
CA ALA A 222 -24.53 4.33 -20.73
C ALA A 222 -24.83 5.41 -21.78
N GLN A 223 -24.98 6.67 -21.35
CA GLN A 223 -25.14 7.83 -22.24
C GLN A 223 -23.89 8.05 -23.10
N GLN A 224 -22.70 7.95 -22.53
CA GLN A 224 -21.45 8.18 -23.28
C GLN A 224 -21.06 7.00 -24.20
N ALA A 225 -21.61 5.81 -23.96
CA ALA A 225 -21.39 4.63 -24.79
C ALA A 225 -22.20 4.63 -26.11
N ASP A 226 -23.01 5.67 -26.37
CA ASP A 226 -23.81 5.99 -27.57
C ASP A 226 -23.90 4.91 -28.68
N GLU A 227 -25.13 4.45 -28.95
CA GLU A 227 -25.55 3.63 -30.09
C GLU A 227 -24.59 2.49 -30.49
N GLY A 228 -24.37 1.54 -29.57
CA GLY A 228 -23.56 0.35 -29.84
C GLY A 228 -23.90 -0.84 -28.95
N TRP A 229 -23.24 -1.98 -29.21
CA TRP A 229 -23.40 -3.24 -28.46
C TRP A 229 -23.28 -3.06 -26.94
N CYS A 230 -22.40 -2.17 -26.46
CA CYS A 230 -22.26 -1.88 -25.03
C CYS A 230 -23.49 -1.19 -24.41
N SER A 231 -24.19 -0.32 -25.15
CA SER A 231 -25.42 0.32 -24.65
C SER A 231 -26.55 -0.70 -24.50
N LEU A 232 -26.66 -1.62 -25.48
CA LEU A 232 -27.65 -2.71 -25.46
C LEU A 232 -27.38 -3.71 -24.34
N GLU A 233 -26.12 -4.10 -24.10
CA GLU A 233 -25.80 -5.02 -23.00
C GLU A 233 -25.92 -4.40 -21.62
N LEU A 234 -25.70 -3.08 -21.50
CA LEU A 234 -25.96 -2.40 -20.24
C LEU A 234 -27.47 -2.39 -19.95
N GLN A 235 -28.33 -2.18 -20.95
CA GLN A 235 -29.80 -2.08 -20.80
C GLN A 235 -30.54 -3.39 -20.49
N LEU A 236 -29.87 -4.55 -20.55
CA LEU A 236 -30.43 -5.88 -20.28
C LEU A 236 -30.26 -6.29 -18.81
#